data_AF-A0A3D3P2G4-F1
#
_entry.id   AF-A0A3D3P2G4-F1
#
_cell.length_a   1.000
_cell.length_b   1.000
_cell.length_c   1.000
_cell.angle_alpha   90.00
_cell.angle_beta   90.00
_cell.angle_gamma   90.00
#
_symmetry.space_group_name_H-M   'P 1'
#
loop_
_entity.id
_entity.type
_entity.pdbx_description
1 polymer ?
#
loop_
_entity_poly.entity_id
_entity_poly.type
_entity_poly.pdbx_seq_one_letter_code
_entity_poly.pdbx_strand_id
1 'polypeptide(L)'
;MANIHTHRWQISRRQTLRGFGATLALPFLEAMRPLYGQKASSGDPVRMACLFMPNGVRPDKWTPSGSGKNFELSPILSPLEAVKEHLTVISGLTNKPSHKGDGHYFKTAGWLTCSTIASTTGSDVSANGISIDQIAAEAIGRNTKL
;
A
#
# COMPACT_ATOMS: atom_id res chain seq x y z
N MET A 1 -16.55 30.72 74.83
CA MET A 1 -15.98 29.58 74.10
C MET A 1 -15.69 30.04 72.68
N ALA A 2 -14.42 30.11 72.26
CA ALA A 2 -14.05 30.58 70.93
C ALA A 2 -14.17 29.43 69.90
N ASN A 3 -14.98 29.64 68.86
CA ASN A 3 -15.09 28.72 67.73
C ASN A 3 -13.90 28.95 66.77
N ILE A 4 -12.97 28.00 66.73
CA ILE A 4 -11.87 28.01 65.77
C ILE A 4 -12.37 27.39 64.46
N HIS A 5 -12.64 28.23 63.47
CA HIS A 5 -12.96 27.78 62.11
C HIS A 5 -11.68 27.34 61.40
N THR A 6 -11.41 26.03 61.37
CA THR A 6 -10.33 25.49 60.53
C THR A 6 -10.81 25.40 59.08
N HIS A 7 -10.15 26.10 58.16
CA HIS A 7 -10.42 26.06 56.71
C HIS A 7 -10.06 24.69 56.11
N ARG A 8 -10.87 23.66 56.39
CA ARG A 8 -10.69 22.26 55.95
C ARG A 8 -10.77 22.04 54.43
N TRP A 9 -11.11 23.08 53.67
CA TRP A 9 -11.21 23.06 52.21
C TRP A 9 -9.90 23.37 51.48
N GLN A 10 -8.85 23.77 52.20
CA GLN A 10 -7.56 24.08 51.56
C GLN A 10 -6.76 22.80 51.31
N ILE A 11 -6.51 22.52 50.04
CA ILE A 11 -5.60 21.44 49.61
C ILE A 11 -4.21 21.74 50.16
N SER A 12 -3.64 20.79 50.90
CA SER A 12 -2.30 20.97 51.46
C SER A 12 -1.23 20.95 50.36
N ARG A 13 -0.13 21.71 50.53
CA ARG A 13 1.04 21.67 49.60
C ARG A 13 1.52 20.24 49.33
N ARG A 14 1.41 19.35 50.33
CA ARG A 14 1.73 17.93 50.21
C ARG A 14 0.80 17.18 49.26
N GLN A 15 -0.50 17.46 49.28
CA GLN A 15 -1.45 16.89 48.32
C GLN A 15 -1.22 17.44 46.91
N THR A 16 -0.94 18.74 46.77
CA THR A 16 -0.58 19.34 45.48
C THR A 16 0.67 18.69 44.87
N LEU A 17 1.73 18.49 45.66
CA LEU A 17 2.96 17.84 45.21
C LEU A 17 2.78 16.34 44.91
N ARG A 18 1.89 15.64 45.63
CA ARG A 18 1.53 14.24 45.31
C ARG A 18 0.77 14.11 43.98
N GLY A 19 -0.04 15.10 43.61
CA GLY A 19 -0.77 15.14 42.33
C GLY A 19 0.08 15.53 41.12
N PHE A 20 1.15 16.30 41.33
CA PHE A 20 2.02 16.80 40.26
C PHE A 20 2.76 15.68 39.49
N GLY A 21 3.01 14.52 40.12
CA GLY A 21 3.56 13.36 39.43
C GLY A 21 2.65 12.80 38.33
N ALA A 22 1.32 12.91 38.50
CA ALA A 22 0.35 12.48 37.50
C ALA A 22 0.37 13.37 36.25
N THR A 23 0.65 14.68 36.40
CA THR A 23 0.75 15.60 35.25
C THR A 23 2.03 15.39 34.43
N LEU A 24 3.09 14.85 35.03
CA LEU A 24 4.30 14.43 34.30
C LEU A 24 4.16 13.04 33.66
N ALA A 25 3.21 12.22 34.10
CA ALA A 25 2.84 10.97 33.43
C ALA A 25 1.90 11.18 32.23
N LEU A 26 1.14 12.29 32.20
CA LEU A 26 0.28 12.65 31.08
C LEU A 26 0.98 12.82 29.71
N PRO A 27 2.22 13.36 29.58
CA PRO A 27 2.93 13.36 28.31
C PRO A 27 3.33 11.96 27.81
N PHE A 28 3.24 10.91 28.63
CA PHE A 28 3.38 9.52 28.18
C PHE A 28 2.07 8.91 27.63
N LEU A 29 0.98 9.68 27.61
CA LEU A 29 -0.25 9.36 26.88
C LEU A 29 -0.12 9.64 25.37
N GLU A 30 1.09 9.52 24.82
CA GLU A 30 1.35 9.38 23.38
C GLU A 30 0.57 8.18 22.78
N ALA A 31 0.10 7.25 23.61
CA ALA A 31 -0.83 6.18 23.21
C ALA A 31 -2.20 6.70 22.70
N MET A 32 -2.56 7.96 22.96
CA MET A 32 -3.73 8.62 22.37
C MET A 32 -3.40 9.49 21.16
N ARG A 33 -2.13 9.53 20.70
CA ARG A 33 -1.85 10.10 19.38
C ARG A 33 -2.42 9.15 18.34
N PRO A 34 -3.24 9.63 17.40
CA PRO A 34 -3.64 8.82 16.27
C PRO A 34 -2.37 8.37 15.54
N LEU A 35 -2.10 7.06 15.54
CA LEU A 35 -1.08 6.46 14.67
C LEU A 35 -1.35 6.79 13.18
N TYR A 36 -2.59 7.17 12.85
CA TYR A 36 -3.06 7.57 11.55
C TYR A 36 -3.65 8.97 11.64
N GLY A 37 -2.88 9.98 11.26
CA GLY A 37 -3.28 11.38 11.43
C GLY A 37 -2.14 12.38 11.42
N GLN A 38 -0.89 11.95 11.20
CA GLN A 38 0.12 12.85 10.67
C GLN A 38 -0.46 13.47 9.41
N LYS A 39 -0.59 14.80 9.43
CA LYS A 39 -1.03 15.62 8.29
C LYS A 39 -0.26 15.12 7.07
N ALA A 40 -0.97 14.47 6.15
CA ALA A 40 -0.37 13.93 4.95
C ALA A 40 0.46 15.04 4.30
N SER A 41 1.69 14.70 3.88
CA SER A 41 2.41 15.52 2.91
C SER A 41 1.42 15.88 1.80
N SER A 42 1.33 17.16 1.45
CA SER A 42 0.40 17.72 0.45
C SER A 42 0.07 16.77 -0.71
N GLY A 43 -1.05 16.04 -0.62
CA GLY A 43 -1.52 15.11 -1.63
C GLY A 43 -2.29 13.91 -1.05
N ASP A 44 -3.32 13.46 -1.77
CA ASP A 44 -4.01 12.22 -1.44
C ASP A 44 -3.05 11.02 -1.58
N PRO A 45 -3.12 10.01 -0.69
CA PRO A 45 -2.24 8.84 -0.78
C PRO A 45 -2.44 8.07 -2.09
N VAL A 46 -1.34 7.89 -2.84
CA VAL A 46 -1.33 7.11 -4.10
C VAL A 46 -1.39 5.63 -3.78
N ARG A 47 -2.40 4.93 -4.27
CA ARG A 47 -2.56 3.47 -4.12
C ARG A 47 -2.19 2.75 -5.41
N MET A 48 -1.68 1.53 -5.28
CA MET A 48 -1.35 0.68 -6.41
C MET A 48 -2.23 -0.57 -6.40
N ALA A 49 -2.68 -0.99 -7.58
CA ALA A 49 -3.31 -2.28 -7.79
C ALA A 49 -2.67 -2.93 -9.02
N CYS A 50 -2.31 -4.21 -8.90
CA CYS A 50 -1.85 -5.02 -10.01
C CYS A 50 -2.99 -5.95 -10.42
N LEU A 51 -3.41 -5.87 -11.68
CA LEU A 51 -4.46 -6.71 -12.25
C LEU A 51 -3.85 -7.65 -13.29
N PHE A 52 -4.19 -8.93 -13.21
CA PHE A 52 -3.72 -9.96 -14.13
C PHE A 52 -4.87 -10.53 -14.95
N MET A 53 -4.65 -10.72 -16.25
CA MET A 53 -5.58 -11.41 -17.13
C MET A 53 -4.95 -12.76 -17.54
N PRO A 54 -5.46 -13.89 -16.99
CA PRO A 54 -4.93 -15.22 -17.28
C PRO A 54 -5.43 -15.73 -18.64
N ASN A 55 -5.37 -17.05 -18.87
CA ASN A 55 -5.86 -17.69 -20.08
C ASN A 55 -7.29 -17.26 -20.47
N GLY A 56 -7.57 -17.20 -21.78
CA GLY A 56 -8.90 -16.89 -22.31
C GLY A 56 -9.13 -15.42 -22.68
N VAL A 57 -8.08 -14.60 -22.70
CA VAL A 57 -8.18 -13.22 -23.20
C VAL A 57 -8.35 -13.20 -24.73
N ARG A 58 -8.92 -12.12 -25.26
CA ARG A 58 -8.96 -11.77 -26.69
C ARG A 58 -7.92 -10.68 -26.99
N PRO A 59 -6.65 -11.03 -27.31
CA PRO A 59 -5.58 -10.04 -27.50
C PRO A 59 -5.89 -9.05 -28.63
N ASP A 60 -6.57 -9.53 -29.67
CA ASP A 60 -7.03 -8.75 -30.83
C ASP A 60 -8.06 -7.66 -30.46
N LYS A 61 -8.70 -7.76 -29.29
CA LYS A 61 -9.66 -6.78 -28.76
C LYS A 61 -9.13 -6.03 -27.53
N TRP A 62 -7.93 -6.36 -27.06
CA TRP A 62 -7.29 -5.73 -25.90
C TRP A 62 -6.33 -4.62 -26.30
N THR A 63 -5.45 -4.86 -27.28
CA THR A 63 -4.36 -3.92 -27.60
C THR A 63 -4.89 -2.68 -28.37
N PRO A 64 -4.69 -1.45 -27.86
CA PRO A 64 -4.96 -0.21 -28.59
C PRO A 64 -4.19 -0.10 -29.91
N SER A 65 -4.71 0.71 -30.84
CA SER A 65 -3.98 1.08 -32.06
C SER A 65 -3.36 2.48 -31.93
N GLY A 66 -2.36 2.79 -32.77
CA GLY A 66 -1.64 4.06 -32.71
C GLY A 66 -0.54 4.09 -31.63
N SER A 67 0.03 5.28 -31.38
CA SER A 67 1.16 5.46 -30.48
C SER A 67 1.20 6.87 -29.87
N GLY A 68 1.94 7.02 -28.77
CA GLY A 68 2.06 8.31 -28.08
C GLY A 68 0.76 8.68 -27.38
N LYS A 69 0.42 9.98 -27.37
CA LYS A 69 -0.80 10.49 -26.73
C LYS A 69 -2.08 10.27 -27.56
N ASN A 70 -1.93 9.95 -28.84
CA ASN A 70 -3.03 9.86 -29.81
C ASN A 70 -3.38 8.40 -30.14
N PHE A 71 -3.23 7.49 -29.18
CA PHE A 71 -3.63 6.10 -29.37
C PHE A 71 -5.17 5.98 -29.27
N GLU A 72 -5.73 4.97 -29.94
CA GLU A 72 -7.16 4.69 -29.94
C GLU A 72 -7.47 3.49 -29.04
N LEU A 73 -8.40 3.67 -28.09
CA LEU A 73 -8.78 2.60 -27.18
C LEU A 73 -9.38 1.42 -27.94
N SER A 74 -9.01 0.22 -27.52
CA SER A 74 -9.59 -1.02 -28.03
C SER A 74 -11.00 -1.23 -27.46
N PRO A 75 -11.83 -2.13 -28.04
CA PRO A 75 -13.17 -2.40 -27.53
C PRO A 75 -13.20 -2.79 -26.05
N ILE A 76 -12.23 -3.58 -25.57
CA ILE A 76 -12.16 -3.97 -24.15
C ILE A 76 -11.80 -2.78 -23.25
N LEU A 77 -10.99 -1.85 -23.74
CA LEU A 77 -10.56 -0.67 -22.98
C LEU A 77 -11.52 0.52 -23.13
N SER A 78 -12.52 0.45 -24.01
CA SER A 78 -13.49 1.52 -24.25
C SER A 78 -14.19 2.08 -23.00
N PRO A 79 -14.47 1.31 -21.92
CA PRO A 79 -15.04 1.87 -20.69
C PRO A 79 -14.11 2.86 -19.97
N LEU A 80 -12.82 2.90 -20.30
CA LEU A 80 -11.83 3.79 -19.70
C LEU A 80 -11.68 5.14 -20.44
N GLU A 81 -12.53 5.43 -21.44
CA GLU A 81 -12.44 6.67 -22.23
C GLU A 81 -12.41 7.93 -21.33
N ALA A 82 -13.22 7.96 -20.28
CA ALA A 82 -13.30 9.08 -19.34
C ALA A 82 -11.97 9.39 -18.61
N VAL A 83 -11.02 8.44 -18.60
CA VAL A 83 -9.71 8.58 -17.96
C VAL A 83 -8.56 8.39 -18.94
N LYS A 84 -8.81 8.44 -20.26
CA LYS A 84 -7.83 8.15 -21.32
C LYS A 84 -6.54 8.96 -21.18
N GLU A 85 -6.62 10.22 -20.73
CA GLU A 85 -5.48 11.09 -20.51
C GLU A 85 -4.52 10.62 -19.39
N HIS A 86 -5.00 9.76 -18.50
CA HIS A 86 -4.22 9.16 -17.41
C HIS A 86 -3.75 7.72 -17.74
N LEU A 87 -4.09 7.20 -18.91
CA LEU A 87 -3.71 5.85 -19.31
C LEU A 87 -2.37 5.84 -20.03
N THR A 88 -1.52 4.88 -19.67
CA THR A 88 -0.33 4.51 -20.43
C THR A 88 -0.42 3.03 -20.75
N VAL A 89 -0.44 2.70 -22.04
CA VAL A 89 -0.46 1.31 -22.50
C VAL A 89 0.89 0.97 -23.12
N ILE A 90 1.59 0.02 -22.51
CA ILE A 90 2.91 -0.44 -22.96
C ILE A 90 2.73 -1.75 -23.71
N SER A 91 3.07 -1.75 -25.00
CA SER A 91 3.04 -2.95 -25.86
C SER A 91 4.44 -3.53 -26.04
N GLY A 92 4.53 -4.81 -26.40
CA GLY A 92 5.81 -5.49 -26.65
C GLY A 92 6.60 -5.86 -25.38
N LEU A 93 6.04 -5.65 -24.19
CA LEU A 93 6.62 -6.11 -22.94
C LEU A 93 6.36 -7.61 -22.77
N THR A 94 7.40 -8.39 -22.49
CA THR A 94 7.31 -9.83 -22.26
C THR A 94 8.16 -10.26 -21.07
N ASN A 95 7.60 -11.14 -20.24
CA ASN A 95 8.32 -11.81 -19.16
C ASN A 95 9.12 -12.99 -19.75
N LYS A 96 10.30 -12.71 -20.32
CA LYS A 96 11.14 -13.74 -20.97
C LYS A 96 11.41 -14.97 -20.09
N PRO A 97 11.68 -14.84 -18.77
CA PRO A 97 11.80 -15.98 -17.86
C PRO A 97 10.63 -16.98 -17.90
N SER A 98 9.39 -16.49 -18.09
CA SER A 98 8.21 -17.35 -18.19
C SER A 98 8.21 -18.29 -19.41
N HIS A 99 9.04 -18.05 -20.43
CA HIS A 99 9.11 -18.91 -21.61
C HIS A 99 9.78 -20.26 -21.33
N LYS A 100 10.47 -20.40 -20.19
CA LYS A 100 11.08 -21.66 -19.74
C LYS A 100 10.08 -22.49 -18.93
N GLY A 101 10.36 -23.79 -18.84
CA GLY A 101 9.54 -24.75 -18.08
C GLY A 101 8.14 -24.96 -18.66
N ASP A 102 7.45 -25.94 -18.10
CA ASP A 102 6.13 -26.39 -18.54
C ASP A 102 5.10 -26.34 -17.41
N GLY A 103 3.84 -26.14 -17.75
CA GLY A 103 2.74 -26.03 -16.81
C GLY A 103 2.35 -24.60 -16.46
N HIS A 104 1.15 -24.46 -15.89
CA HIS A 104 0.52 -23.16 -15.64
C HIS A 104 1.33 -22.28 -14.69
N TYR A 105 1.94 -22.87 -13.65
CA TYR A 105 2.68 -22.14 -12.62
C TYR A 105 3.94 -21.45 -13.17
N PHE A 106 4.64 -22.04 -14.16
CA PHE A 106 5.78 -21.40 -14.82
C PHE A 106 5.40 -20.11 -15.55
N LYS A 107 4.14 -20.02 -16.02
CA LYS A 107 3.66 -18.88 -16.82
C LYS A 107 3.07 -17.77 -15.96
N THR A 108 2.55 -18.09 -14.77
CA THR A 108 1.81 -17.13 -13.94
C THR A 108 2.50 -16.74 -12.63
N ALA A 109 3.23 -17.64 -11.97
CA ALA A 109 3.77 -17.38 -10.64
C ALA A 109 4.84 -16.27 -10.63
N GLY A 110 5.58 -16.11 -11.73
CA GLY A 110 6.62 -15.09 -11.88
C GLY A 110 6.12 -13.75 -12.41
N TRP A 111 4.81 -13.50 -12.42
CA TRP A 111 4.21 -12.31 -13.05
C TRP A 111 4.74 -10.99 -12.48
N LEU A 112 4.82 -10.87 -11.15
CA LEU A 112 5.30 -9.64 -10.49
C LEU A 112 6.80 -9.63 -10.20
N THR A 113 7.48 -10.79 -10.25
CA THR A 113 8.93 -10.88 -10.00
C THR A 113 9.77 -10.86 -11.28
N CYS A 114 9.17 -11.14 -12.44
CA CYS A 114 9.87 -11.31 -13.71
C CYS A 114 11.08 -12.27 -13.59
N SER A 115 10.88 -13.38 -12.88
CA SER A 115 11.92 -14.37 -12.59
C SER A 115 11.50 -15.78 -13.06
N THR A 116 12.47 -16.71 -13.12
CA THR A 116 12.16 -18.11 -13.44
C THR A 116 11.77 -18.86 -12.17
N ILE A 117 10.66 -19.61 -12.24
CA ILE A 117 10.19 -20.46 -11.14
C ILE A 117 11.09 -21.68 -10.98
N ALA A 118 11.35 -22.07 -9.73
CA ALA A 118 12.02 -23.32 -9.45
C ALA A 118 11.12 -24.51 -9.82
N SER A 119 11.64 -25.49 -10.55
CA SER A 119 10.91 -26.72 -10.87
C SER A 119 10.88 -27.60 -9.62
N THR A 120 9.72 -27.73 -8.98
CA THR A 120 9.56 -28.56 -7.78
C THR A 120 8.30 -29.42 -7.84
N THR A 121 8.15 -30.34 -6.89
CA THR A 121 6.95 -31.20 -6.76
C THR A 121 5.75 -30.47 -6.15
N GLY A 122 5.89 -29.18 -5.81
CA GLY A 122 4.78 -28.29 -5.47
C GLY A 122 4.82 -27.71 -4.05
N SER A 123 5.49 -28.35 -3.09
CA SER A 123 5.49 -27.92 -1.68
C SER A 123 6.33 -26.68 -1.37
N ASP A 124 7.25 -26.34 -2.28
CA ASP A 124 8.31 -25.35 -2.12
C ASP A 124 8.41 -24.42 -3.35
N VAL A 125 7.29 -24.21 -4.04
CA VAL A 125 7.23 -23.33 -5.22
C VAL A 125 7.61 -21.91 -4.80
N SER A 126 8.67 -21.38 -5.42
CA SER A 126 9.16 -20.02 -5.20
C SER A 126 9.15 -19.22 -6.50
N ALA A 127 8.57 -18.01 -6.42
CA ALA A 127 8.59 -17.04 -7.50
C ALA A 127 9.90 -16.25 -7.63
N ASN A 128 10.84 -16.46 -6.70
CA ASN A 128 12.19 -15.89 -6.58
C ASN A 128 12.29 -14.35 -6.75
N GLY A 129 13.22 -13.74 -6.01
CA GLY A 129 13.49 -12.30 -6.13
C GLY A 129 12.41 -11.41 -5.51
N ILE A 130 12.56 -10.10 -5.72
CA ILE A 130 11.67 -9.07 -5.18
C ILE A 130 10.64 -8.72 -6.25
N SER A 131 9.36 -8.68 -5.87
CA SER A 131 8.29 -8.32 -6.78
C SER A 131 8.11 -6.80 -6.93
N ILE A 132 7.55 -6.35 -8.05
CA ILE A 132 7.28 -4.92 -8.31
C ILE A 132 6.47 -4.25 -7.20
N ASP A 133 5.51 -4.95 -6.61
CA ASP A 133 4.69 -4.43 -5.50
C ASP A 133 5.49 -4.28 -4.20
N GLN A 134 6.47 -5.16 -3.94
CA GLN A 134 7.41 -4.98 -2.83
C GLN A 134 8.30 -3.76 -3.05
N ILE A 135 8.79 -3.54 -4.28
CA ILE A 135 9.57 -2.34 -4.65
C ILE A 135 8.71 -1.07 -4.47
N ALA A 136 7.44 -1.11 -4.89
CA ALA A 136 6.52 0.01 -4.69
C ALA A 136 6.24 0.27 -3.22
N ALA A 137 6.05 -0.77 -2.40
CA ALA A 137 5.85 -0.66 -0.96
C ALA A 137 7.05 -0.01 -0.26
N GLU A 138 8.28 -0.34 -0.67
CA GLU A 138 9.49 0.32 -0.14
C GLU A 138 9.51 1.82 -0.46
N ALA A 139 9.08 2.21 -1.67
CA ALA A 139 9.11 3.59 -2.13
C ALA A 139 7.97 4.46 -1.56
N ILE A 140 6.73 3.96 -1.53
CA ILE A 140 5.53 4.75 -1.24
C ILE A 140 4.64 4.16 -0.12
N GLY A 141 4.96 2.99 0.42
CA GLY A 141 4.17 2.28 1.44
C GLY A 141 4.16 2.94 2.83
N ARG A 142 4.94 4.01 3.04
CA ARG A 142 4.86 4.82 4.27
C ARG A 142 3.64 5.74 4.30
N ASN A 143 3.12 6.10 3.12
CA ASN A 143 2.04 7.09 2.99
C ASN A 143 0.67 6.43 2.78
N THR A 144 0.64 5.19 2.32
CA THR A 144 -0.56 4.36 2.17
C THR A 144 -0.23 2.92 2.49
N LYS A 145 -1.24 2.14 2.91
CA LYS A 145 -1.13 0.69 2.87
C LYS A 145 -1.04 0.26 1.40
N LEU A 146 -0.06 -0.60 1.11
CA LEU A 146 0.13 -1.30 -0.15
C LEU A 146 0.14 -2.80 0.12
#